data_AF-A0AAV9DDJ0-F1
#
_entry.id   AF-A0AAV9DDJ0-F1
#
_cell.length_a   1.000
_cell.length_b   1.000
_cell.length_c   1.000
_cell.angle_alpha   90.00
_cell.angle_beta   90.00
_cell.angle_gamma   90.00
#
_symmetry.space_group_name_H-M   'P 1'
#
loop_
_entity.id
_entity.type
_entity.pdbx_description
1 polymer ?
#
loop_
_entity_poly.entity_id
_entity_poly.type
_entity_poly.pdbx_seq_one_letter_code
_entity_poly.pdbx_strand_id
1 'polypeptide(L)'
;MHGWEKMVYDQKNWIGLNMESFLLRNCQWSLDLLDAWAPMGPKETILTRELKGRPVFEADDQSVMVYLLATQRGKVGGEGLP
;
A
#
# COMPACT_ATOMS: atom_id res chain seq x y z
N MET A 1 -9.72 4.51 1.24
CA MET A 1 -9.48 3.21 1.91
C MET A 1 -9.81 3.37 3.37
N HIS A 2 -10.44 2.37 3.99
CA HIS A 2 -10.61 2.36 5.44
C HIS A 2 -9.29 1.91 6.11
N GLY A 3 -8.86 2.56 7.18
CA GLY A 3 -7.61 2.22 7.87
C GLY A 3 -7.18 3.26 8.90
N TRP A 4 -6.00 3.07 9.48
CA TRP A 4 -5.40 3.95 10.48
C TRP A 4 -3.97 4.34 10.08
N GLU A 5 -3.69 5.64 10.00
CA GLU A 5 -2.37 6.15 9.59
C GLU A 5 -1.21 5.56 10.41
N LYS A 6 -1.34 5.52 11.74
CA LYS A 6 -0.34 4.94 12.64
C LYS A 6 -0.08 3.45 12.33
N MET A 7 -1.10 2.71 11.91
CA MET A 7 -0.93 1.30 11.56
C MET A 7 -0.22 1.12 10.22
N VAL A 8 -0.47 2.00 9.26
CA VAL A 8 0.16 1.96 7.94
C VAL A 8 1.59 2.52 7.98
N TYR A 9 1.76 3.76 8.43
CA TYR A 9 3.03 4.49 8.32
C TYR A 9 4.02 4.15 9.44
N ASP A 10 3.55 3.98 10.68
CA ASP A 10 4.46 3.74 11.81
C ASP A 10 4.69 2.25 12.06
N GLN A 11 3.61 1.46 12.04
CA GLN A 11 3.67 0.03 12.38
C GLN A 11 3.91 -0.88 11.17
N LYS A 12 3.71 -0.39 9.94
CA LYS A 12 3.71 -1.21 8.71
C LYS A 12 2.84 -2.47 8.85
N ASN A 13 1.70 -2.34 9.50
CA ASN A 13 0.80 -3.47 9.75
C ASN A 13 0.02 -3.79 8.46
N TRP A 14 0.07 -5.04 8.01
CA TRP A 14 -0.53 -5.46 6.74
C TRP A 14 -2.06 -5.33 6.70
N ILE A 15 -2.72 -5.23 7.86
CA ILE A 15 -4.16 -4.91 8.02
C ILE A 15 -4.38 -3.46 8.48
N GLY A 16 -3.38 -2.58 8.34
CA GLY A 16 -3.49 -1.17 8.69
C GLY A 16 -4.46 -0.39 7.80
N LEU A 17 -4.79 -0.94 6.63
CA LEU A 17 -5.84 -0.50 5.73
C LEU A 17 -6.56 -1.71 5.12
N ASN A 18 -7.71 -1.48 4.49
CA ASN A 18 -8.45 -2.46 3.71
C ASN A 18 -8.59 -2.01 2.23
N MET A 19 -8.35 -2.95 1.30
CA MET A 19 -8.44 -2.75 -0.16
C MET A 19 -9.72 -3.29 -0.80
N GLU A 20 -10.61 -3.96 -0.05
CA GLU A 20 -11.86 -4.49 -0.59
C GLU A 20 -12.85 -3.37 -0.94
N SER A 21 -12.78 -2.23 -0.24
CA SER A 21 -13.60 -1.06 -0.53
C SER A 21 -12.78 0.24 -0.48
N PHE A 22 -12.59 0.86 -1.64
CA PHE A 22 -11.96 2.16 -1.75
C PHE A 22 -12.48 2.96 -2.93
N LEU A 23 -12.29 4.29 -2.84
CA LEU A 23 -12.52 5.22 -3.93
C LEU A 23 -11.18 5.61 -4.52
N LEU A 24 -11.09 5.61 -5.84
CA LEU A 24 -9.93 6.09 -6.59
C LEU A 24 -10.38 7.27 -7.45
N ARG A 25 -9.79 8.45 -7.24
CA ARG A 25 -10.09 9.64 -8.03
C ARG A 25 -9.62 9.41 -9.47
N ASN A 26 -10.40 9.78 -10.47
CA ASN A 26 -9.91 9.74 -11.85
C ASN A 26 -8.99 10.95 -12.12
N CYS A 27 -7.68 10.76 -11.99
CA CYS A 27 -6.66 11.79 -12.23
C CYS A 27 -5.29 11.15 -12.53
N GLN A 28 -4.34 11.97 -12.98
CA GLN A 28 -2.98 11.51 -13.30
C GLN A 28 -2.32 10.83 -12.10
N TRP A 29 -2.47 11.38 -10.90
CA TRP A 29 -1.93 10.77 -9.68
C TRP A 29 -2.40 9.32 -9.50
N SER A 30 -3.66 9.02 -9.82
CA SER A 30 -4.18 7.66 -9.72
C SER A 30 -3.60 6.74 -10.78
N LEU A 31 -3.27 7.24 -11.98
CA LEU A 31 -2.54 6.46 -12.99
C LEU A 31 -1.12 6.16 -12.50
N ASP A 32 -0.43 7.16 -11.95
CA ASP A 32 0.93 6.99 -11.41
C ASP A 32 0.94 5.98 -10.23
N LEU A 33 -0.12 5.98 -9.41
CA LEU A 33 -0.33 4.99 -8.36
C LEU A 33 -0.51 3.58 -8.94
N LEU A 34 -1.36 3.42 -9.96
CA LEU A 34 -1.56 2.13 -10.62
C LEU A 34 -0.26 1.60 -11.23
N ASP A 35 0.57 2.46 -11.82
CA ASP A 35 1.89 2.09 -12.37
C ASP A 35 2.89 1.65 -11.29
N ALA A 36 2.82 2.24 -10.08
CA ALA A 36 3.65 1.81 -8.96
C ALA A 36 3.16 0.51 -8.30
N TRP A 37 1.85 0.26 -8.34
CA TRP A 37 1.18 -0.90 -7.77
C TRP A 37 1.30 -2.14 -8.67
N ALA A 38 1.04 -2.02 -9.97
CA ALA A 38 1.03 -3.13 -10.94
C ALA A 38 2.31 -4.01 -10.98
N PRO A 39 3.54 -3.49 -10.92
CA PRO A 39 4.76 -4.29 -11.07
C PRO A 39 5.15 -5.07 -9.80
N MET A 40 4.27 -5.14 -8.81
CA MET A 40 4.49 -5.94 -7.60
C MET A 40 4.18 -7.42 -7.91
N GLY A 41 5.04 -8.03 -8.73
CA GLY A 41 5.06 -9.47 -9.01
C GLY A 41 5.48 -10.30 -7.78
N PRO A 42 6.16 -11.46 -7.92
CA PRO A 42 6.46 -12.37 -6.80
C PRO A 42 7.42 -11.73 -5.78
N LYS A 43 6.86 -10.92 -4.88
CA LYS A 43 7.51 -10.22 -3.77
C LYS A 43 7.03 -10.76 -2.41
N GLU A 44 6.44 -11.95 -2.39
CA GLU A 44 5.95 -12.64 -1.18
C GLU A 44 6.94 -12.55 -0.03
N THR A 45 8.22 -12.84 -0.30
CA THR A 45 9.28 -12.84 0.73
C THR A 45 9.56 -11.45 1.28
N ILE A 46 9.51 -10.41 0.43
CA ILE A 46 9.73 -9.02 0.84
C ILE A 46 8.54 -8.53 1.66
N LEU A 47 7.31 -8.75 1.20
CA LEU A 47 6.11 -8.28 1.89
C LEU A 47 5.95 -8.96 3.26
N THR A 48 6.22 -10.25 3.35
CA THR A 48 6.15 -10.99 4.62
C THR A 48 7.23 -10.54 5.60
N ARG A 49 8.42 -10.17 5.10
CA ARG A 49 9.51 -9.65 5.92
C ARG A 49 9.25 -8.22 6.41
N GLU A 50 8.72 -7.36 5.55
CA GLU A 50 8.62 -5.92 5.80
C GLU A 50 7.33 -5.51 6.51
N LEU A 51 6.26 -6.31 6.41
CA LEU A 51 4.96 -5.99 6.97
C LEU A 51 4.69 -6.76 8.26
N LYS A 52 4.35 -6.02 9.30
CA LYS A 52 4.05 -6.57 10.63
C LYS A 52 2.80 -7.44 10.56
N GLY A 53 2.92 -8.69 11.01
CA GLY A 53 1.81 -9.62 11.19
C GLY A 53 1.31 -10.29 9.91
N ARG A 54 1.98 -10.08 8.77
CA ARG A 54 1.63 -10.73 7.51
C ARG A 54 2.06 -12.21 7.53
N PRO A 55 1.17 -13.18 7.22
CA PRO A 55 1.59 -14.56 7.01
C PRO A 55 2.38 -14.75 5.71
N VAL A 56 2.99 -15.93 5.53
CA VAL A 56 3.69 -16.32 4.30
C VAL A 56 2.65 -16.76 3.26
N PHE A 57 2.47 -15.96 2.22
CA PHE A 57 1.65 -16.26 1.05
C PHE A 57 1.98 -15.29 -0.09
N GLU A 58 1.51 -15.58 -1.30
CA GLU A 58 1.68 -14.76 -2.49
C GLU A 58 1.36 -13.27 -2.26
N ALA A 59 1.99 -12.39 -3.04
CA ALA A 59 1.72 -10.96 -2.94
C ALA A 59 0.24 -10.66 -3.23
N ASP A 60 -0.37 -9.85 -2.37
CA ASP A 60 -1.75 -9.39 -2.50
C ASP A 60 -1.80 -7.86 -2.53
N ASP A 61 -2.88 -7.34 -3.10
CA ASP A 61 -3.07 -5.91 -3.33
C ASP A 61 -3.06 -5.07 -2.05
N GLN A 62 -3.58 -5.59 -0.93
CA GLN A 62 -3.58 -4.89 0.35
C GLN A 62 -2.17 -4.75 0.91
N SER A 63 -1.43 -5.86 0.96
CA SER A 63 -0.04 -5.84 1.43
C SER A 63 0.81 -4.92 0.57
N VAL A 64 0.62 -4.96 -0.74
CA VAL A 64 1.33 -4.08 -1.67
C VAL A 64 1.01 -2.61 -1.41
N MET A 65 -0.26 -2.25 -1.20
CA MET A 65 -0.66 -0.88 -0.91
C MET A 65 -0.08 -0.37 0.42
N VAL A 66 -0.13 -1.19 1.48
CA VAL A 66 0.50 -0.85 2.78
C VAL A 66 2.00 -0.61 2.59
N TYR A 67 2.67 -1.49 1.85
CA TYR A 67 4.11 -1.38 1.59
C TYR A 67 4.45 -0.09 0.82
N LEU A 68 3.69 0.24 -0.23
CA LEU A 68 3.89 1.47 -1.00
C LEU A 68 3.67 2.73 -0.15
N LEU A 69 2.60 2.80 0.62
CA LEU A 69 2.31 3.95 1.48
C LEU A 69 3.39 4.12 2.56
N ALA A 70 3.81 3.02 3.20
CA ALA A 70 4.82 3.05 4.26
C ALA A 70 6.23 3.41 3.75
N THR A 71 6.58 3.06 2.51
CA THR A 71 7.94 3.24 1.97
C THR A 71 8.07 4.41 0.99
N GLN A 72 6.96 4.87 0.41
CA GLN A 72 6.92 5.91 -0.61
C GLN A 72 5.91 7.01 -0.29
N ARG A 73 5.75 7.36 0.99
CA ARG A 73 4.77 8.35 1.48
C ARG A 73 4.77 9.67 0.68
N GLY A 74 5.93 10.20 0.31
CA GLY A 74 6.00 11.45 -0.48
C GLY A 74 5.51 11.32 -1.94
N LYS A 75 5.41 10.10 -2.49
CA LYS A 75 4.92 9.84 -3.84
C LYS A 75 3.48 9.34 -3.85
N VAL A 76 3.15 8.45 -2.91
CA VAL A 76 1.87 7.71 -2.87
C VAL A 76 0.95 8.20 -1.75
N GLY A 77 1.47 8.89 -0.73
CA GLY A 77 0.68 9.41 0.39
C GLY A 77 -0.06 10.73 0.10
N GLY A 78 0.12 11.30 -1.10
CA GLY A 78 -0.61 12.49 -1.54
C GLY A 78 -0.18 13.80 -0.89
N GLU A 79 1.00 13.87 -0.26
CA GLU A 79 1.57 15.15 0.21
C GLU A 79 1.87 16.04 -1.00
N GLY A 80 0.94 16.94 -1.33
CA GLY A 80 1.05 17.88 -2.46
C GLY A 80 -0.13 17.91 -3.44
N LEU A 81 -1.25 17.23 -3.18
CA LEU A 81 -2.49 17.57 -3.87
C LEU A 81 -2.95 18.98 -3.40
N PRO A 82 -3.12 19.97 -4.30
CA PRO A 82 -3.69 21.26 -3.93
C PRO A 82 -5.11 21.12 -3.37
#